data_AF-R7L6B6-F1
#
_entry.id   AF-R7L6B6-F1
#
_cell.length_a   1.000
_cell.length_b   1.000
_cell.length_c   1.000
_cell.angle_alpha   90.00
_cell.angle_beta   90.00
_cell.angle_gamma   90.00
#
_symmetry.space_group_name_H-M   'P 1'
#
loop_
_entity.id
_entity.type
_entity.pdbx_description
1 polymer ?
#
loop_
_entity_poly.entity_id
_entity_poly.type
_entity_poly.pdbx_seq_one_letter_code
_entity_poly.pdbx_strand_id
1 'polypeptide(L)'
;MFYISDEPFANLKNIEKQMIALCDAIHEGAPKIKIYCSTWYYVPQWLGKLNIWGVGAQGQASVDDIETIKKSGAEIITTTDGQFVLDNPYNALERLLPLYCYKYGFKGYEFWGADWYTVNPLKWGLHMDIPQSDTPGKHYRVRYPNGDGYIFYPGKLIGQTQPFSSVRMESHRDGVEDYEYFVMLEKLAKAKNDKPALDTLERIKEMAFIPNAGGRNAVMLLPNPEEYTKLRAEIARHIERLK
;
A
#
# COMPACT_ATOMS: atom_id res chain seq x y z
N MET A 1 -1.59 -16.65 5.61
CA MET A 1 -2.31 -15.93 4.54
C MET A 1 -1.98 -16.63 3.23
N PHE A 2 -2.97 -16.89 2.39
CA PHE A 2 -2.78 -17.53 1.09
C PHE A 2 -3.21 -16.57 -0.01
N TYR A 3 -2.25 -16.13 -0.82
CA TYR A 3 -2.48 -15.24 -1.95
C TYR A 3 -2.99 -16.06 -3.14
N ILE A 4 -4.16 -15.68 -3.67
CA ILE A 4 -4.83 -16.48 -4.71
C ILE A 4 -4.86 -15.83 -6.09
N SER A 5 -4.78 -14.51 -6.18
CA SER A 5 -4.77 -13.79 -7.47
C SER A 5 -4.31 -12.36 -7.32
N ASP A 6 -3.67 -11.87 -8.38
CA ASP A 6 -3.48 -10.46 -8.69
C ASP A 6 -4.60 -9.98 -9.62
N GLU A 7 -5.21 -8.83 -9.34
CA GLU A 7 -6.16 -8.12 -10.21
C GLU A 7 -7.09 -9.00 -11.05
N PRO A 8 -7.84 -9.94 -10.43
CA PRO A 8 -8.74 -10.80 -11.20
C PRO A 8 -9.78 -9.97 -11.94
N PHE A 9 -10.04 -10.30 -13.21
CA PHE A 9 -11.04 -9.63 -14.04
C PHE A 9 -12.48 -9.92 -13.59
N ALA A 10 -12.92 -9.27 -12.51
CA ALA A 10 -14.23 -9.47 -11.90
C ALA A 10 -15.40 -9.16 -12.84
N ASN A 11 -15.18 -8.31 -13.85
CA ASN A 11 -16.15 -8.02 -14.90
C ASN A 11 -16.46 -9.25 -15.79
N LEU A 12 -15.59 -10.27 -15.81
CA LEU A 12 -15.82 -11.50 -16.54
C LEU A 12 -16.54 -12.51 -15.63
N LYS A 13 -17.78 -12.87 -15.99
CA LYS A 13 -18.63 -13.78 -15.19
C LYS A 13 -17.99 -15.13 -14.88
N ASN A 14 -17.15 -15.66 -15.77
CA ASN A 14 -16.43 -16.91 -15.53
C ASN A 14 -15.33 -16.74 -14.47
N ILE A 15 -14.63 -15.61 -14.44
CA ILE A 15 -13.61 -15.31 -13.42
C ILE A 15 -14.29 -15.07 -12.07
N GLU A 16 -15.39 -14.30 -12.04
CA GLU A 16 -16.18 -14.11 -10.81
C GLU A 16 -16.57 -15.46 -10.18
N LYS A 17 -17.16 -16.37 -10.98
CA LYS A 17 -17.55 -17.71 -10.54
C LYS A 17 -16.37 -18.58 -10.13
N GLN A 18 -15.26 -18.53 -10.88
CA GLN A 18 -14.05 -19.28 -10.57
C GLN A 18 -13.46 -18.84 -9.23
N MET A 19 -13.39 -17.53 -8.97
CA MET A 19 -12.91 -16.98 -7.71
C MET A 19 -13.75 -17.45 -6.53
N ILE A 20 -15.08 -17.44 -6.66
CA ILE A 20 -16.00 -17.97 -5.63
C ILE A 20 -15.73 -19.45 -5.38
N ALA A 21 -15.68 -20.28 -6.43
CA ALA A 21 -15.46 -21.72 -6.31
C ALA A 21 -14.09 -22.05 -5.69
N LEU A 22 -13.05 -21.30 -6.04
CA LEU A 22 -11.71 -21.43 -5.47
C LEU A 22 -11.72 -21.09 -3.96
N CYS A 23 -12.35 -19.98 -3.58
CA CYS A 23 -12.45 -19.61 -2.17
C CYS A 23 -13.23 -20.65 -1.36
N ASP A 24 -14.33 -21.16 -1.90
CA ASP A 24 -15.15 -22.19 -1.25
C ASP A 24 -14.36 -23.49 -1.05
N ALA A 25 -13.63 -23.95 -2.07
CA ALA A 25 -12.77 -25.12 -1.96
C ALA A 25 -11.66 -24.95 -0.92
N ILE A 26 -11.05 -23.75 -0.82
CA ILE A 26 -10.03 -23.46 0.19
C ILE A 26 -10.65 -23.43 1.60
N HIS A 27 -11.82 -22.81 1.77
CA HIS A 27 -12.50 -22.80 3.07
C HIS A 27 -12.91 -24.21 3.53
N GLU A 28 -13.32 -25.07 2.60
CA GLU A 28 -13.64 -26.47 2.90
C GLU A 28 -12.38 -27.28 3.26
N GLY A 29 -11.34 -27.21 2.41
CA GLY A 29 -10.14 -28.03 2.57
C GLY A 29 -9.16 -27.53 3.63
N ALA A 30 -9.18 -26.22 3.92
CA ALA A 30 -8.25 -25.57 4.84
C ALA A 30 -8.90 -24.38 5.59
N PRO A 31 -9.92 -24.61 6.44
CA PRO A 31 -10.76 -23.56 7.05
C PRO A 31 -10.00 -22.56 7.94
N LYS A 32 -8.77 -22.87 8.35
CA LYS A 32 -7.93 -21.98 9.16
C LYS A 32 -7.09 -21.02 8.32
N ILE A 33 -6.97 -21.24 7.01
CA ILE A 33 -6.16 -20.40 6.13
C ILE A 33 -6.96 -19.14 5.75
N LYS A 34 -6.40 -17.96 6.05
CA LYS A 34 -6.91 -16.69 5.53
C LYS A 34 -6.56 -16.52 4.05
N ILE A 35 -7.56 -16.33 3.21
CA ILE A 35 -7.46 -16.04 1.78
C ILE A 35 -7.23 -14.55 1.56
N TYR A 36 -6.25 -14.22 0.74
CA TYR A 36 -5.91 -12.87 0.31
C TYR A 36 -5.93 -12.76 -1.21
N CYS A 37 -6.51 -11.68 -1.73
CA CYS A 37 -6.47 -11.35 -3.15
C CYS A 37 -6.25 -9.85 -3.31
N SER A 38 -5.33 -9.47 -4.20
CA SER A 38 -5.10 -8.08 -4.59
C SER A 38 -6.17 -7.65 -5.60
N THR A 39 -7.37 -7.31 -5.13
CA THR A 39 -8.53 -7.04 -6.00
C THR A 39 -8.55 -5.63 -6.58
N TRP A 40 -7.82 -4.69 -5.96
CA TRP A 40 -7.82 -3.24 -6.17
C TRP A 40 -9.14 -2.52 -5.87
N TYR A 41 -10.27 -3.09 -6.28
CA TYR A 41 -11.60 -2.54 -6.09
C TYR A 41 -12.46 -3.49 -5.25
N TYR A 42 -13.62 -2.99 -4.81
CA TYR A 42 -14.62 -3.80 -4.13
C TYR A 42 -15.47 -4.58 -5.14
N VAL A 43 -15.65 -5.87 -4.85
CA VAL A 43 -16.46 -6.79 -5.67
C VAL A 43 -17.55 -7.39 -4.78
N PRO A 44 -18.79 -6.91 -4.83
CA PRO A 44 -19.86 -7.35 -3.92
C PRO A 44 -20.05 -8.87 -3.86
N GLN A 45 -19.86 -9.56 -4.98
CA GLN A 45 -20.03 -11.00 -5.13
C GLN A 45 -18.97 -11.82 -4.37
N TRP A 46 -17.83 -11.21 -4.02
CA TRP A 46 -16.76 -11.86 -3.27
C TRP A 46 -16.79 -11.51 -1.77
N LEU A 47 -17.75 -10.70 -1.32
CA LEU A 47 -17.95 -10.39 0.09
C LEU A 47 -18.23 -11.69 0.87
N GLY A 48 -17.49 -11.91 1.96
CA GLY A 48 -17.53 -13.15 2.74
C GLY A 48 -16.77 -14.34 2.11
N LYS A 49 -16.22 -14.21 0.91
CA LYS A 49 -15.34 -15.21 0.28
C LYS A 49 -13.87 -14.92 0.55
N LEU A 50 -13.47 -13.66 0.56
CA LEU A 50 -12.12 -13.24 0.90
C LEU A 50 -12.02 -12.87 2.38
N ASN A 51 -10.97 -13.33 3.06
CA ASN A 51 -10.68 -12.91 4.44
C ASN A 51 -9.87 -11.61 4.47
N ILE A 52 -9.06 -11.37 3.44
CA ILE A 52 -8.21 -10.20 3.30
C ILE A 52 -8.36 -9.65 1.87
N TRP A 53 -8.68 -8.37 1.75
CA TRP A 53 -8.82 -7.66 0.48
C TRP A 53 -7.62 -6.77 0.22
N GLY A 54 -7.05 -6.84 -0.97
CA GLY A 54 -6.07 -5.87 -1.44
C GLY A 54 -6.79 -4.73 -2.16
N VAL A 55 -6.88 -3.56 -1.53
CA VAL A 55 -7.62 -2.39 -2.05
C VAL A 55 -6.64 -1.32 -2.50
N GLY A 56 -6.84 -0.74 -3.69
CA GLY A 56 -5.91 0.23 -4.25
C GLY A 56 -5.84 1.52 -3.42
N ALA A 57 -4.63 2.01 -3.19
CA ALA A 57 -4.37 3.20 -2.35
C ALA A 57 -4.92 4.52 -2.93
N GLN A 58 -5.39 4.53 -4.18
CA GLN A 58 -5.77 5.75 -4.91
C GLN A 58 -7.28 6.03 -4.86
N GLY A 59 -8.10 5.05 -4.51
CA GLY A 59 -9.56 5.16 -4.51
C GLY A 59 -10.27 4.31 -5.55
N GLN A 60 -9.64 3.22 -5.98
CA GLN A 60 -10.29 2.15 -6.74
C GLN A 60 -11.46 1.51 -5.96
N ALA A 61 -11.38 1.51 -4.63
CA ALA A 61 -12.55 1.36 -3.77
C ALA A 61 -12.81 2.69 -3.03
N SER A 62 -14.08 3.06 -2.92
CA SER A 62 -14.49 4.24 -2.16
C SER A 62 -14.33 4.02 -0.65
N VAL A 63 -14.43 5.09 0.14
CA VAL A 63 -14.45 4.98 1.62
C VAL A 63 -15.65 4.13 2.09
N ASP A 64 -16.79 4.22 1.41
CA ASP A 64 -17.98 3.41 1.73
C ASP A 64 -17.76 1.92 1.42
N ASP A 65 -17.04 1.61 0.34
CA ASP A 65 -16.64 0.24 0.00
C ASP A 65 -15.69 -0.33 1.05
N ILE A 66 -14.68 0.45 1.45
CA ILE A 66 -13.74 0.10 2.52
C ILE A 66 -14.49 -0.23 3.82
N GLU A 67 -15.45 0.61 4.21
CA GLU A 67 -16.26 0.37 5.40
C GLU A 67 -17.18 -0.84 5.24
N THR A 68 -17.70 -1.09 4.04
CA THR A 68 -18.49 -2.29 3.73
C THR A 68 -17.67 -3.56 3.90
N ILE A 69 -16.45 -3.59 3.36
CA ILE A 69 -15.51 -4.70 3.50
C ILE A 69 -15.20 -4.94 4.99
N LYS A 70 -14.85 -3.88 5.73
CA LYS A 70 -14.54 -3.99 7.17
C LYS A 70 -15.72 -4.51 7.99
N LYS A 71 -16.95 -4.05 7.71
CA LYS A 71 -18.17 -4.51 8.38
C LYS A 71 -18.46 -6.00 8.15
N SER A 72 -17.98 -6.59 7.06
CA SER A 72 -18.09 -8.04 6.83
C SER A 72 -17.17 -8.88 7.73
N GLY A 73 -16.25 -8.24 8.47
CA GLY A 73 -15.23 -8.92 9.27
C GLY A 73 -13.95 -9.23 8.50
N ALA A 74 -13.87 -8.86 7.22
CA ALA A 74 -12.66 -9.00 6.42
C ALA A 74 -11.62 -7.92 6.79
N GLU A 75 -10.36 -8.27 6.62
CA GLU A 75 -9.22 -7.37 6.75
C GLU A 75 -8.90 -6.73 5.40
N ILE A 76 -8.20 -5.60 5.41
CA ILE A 76 -7.76 -4.90 4.20
C ILE A 76 -6.25 -4.71 4.26
N ILE A 77 -5.58 -4.98 3.15
CA ILE A 77 -4.23 -4.54 2.84
C ILE A 77 -4.37 -3.50 1.73
N THR A 78 -3.74 -2.33 1.87
CA THR A 78 -3.77 -1.33 0.78
C THR A 78 -2.69 -1.66 -0.25
N THR A 79 -3.04 -1.79 -1.52
CA THR A 79 -2.10 -2.16 -2.59
C THR A 79 -1.75 -0.98 -3.48
N THR A 80 -0.57 -1.02 -4.08
CA THR A 80 -0.04 0.05 -4.94
C THR A 80 0.84 -0.49 -6.07
N ASP A 81 0.69 0.11 -7.25
CA ASP A 81 1.48 -0.14 -8.48
C ASP A 81 1.63 1.17 -9.28
N GLY A 82 2.83 1.47 -9.76
CA GLY A 82 3.11 2.57 -10.68
C GLY A 82 3.43 3.91 -10.02
N GLN A 83 3.56 3.97 -8.68
CA GLN A 83 3.87 5.20 -7.94
C GLN A 83 5.23 5.16 -7.24
N PHE A 84 5.82 3.99 -7.05
CA PHE A 84 7.14 3.87 -6.41
C PHE A 84 8.24 4.08 -7.45
N VAL A 85 8.32 5.29 -8.00
CA VAL A 85 9.13 5.58 -9.19
C VAL A 85 10.33 6.46 -8.85
N LEU A 86 11.39 6.40 -9.67
CA LEU A 86 12.63 7.14 -9.42
C LEU A 86 12.47 8.65 -9.49
N ASP A 87 11.50 9.13 -10.27
CA ASP A 87 11.26 10.54 -10.58
C ASP A 87 10.16 11.18 -9.73
N ASN A 88 9.64 10.47 -8.72
CA ASN A 88 8.65 11.03 -7.82
C ASN A 88 9.31 11.91 -6.73
N PRO A 89 8.95 13.20 -6.64
CA PRO A 89 9.47 14.04 -5.58
C PRO A 89 8.95 13.59 -4.21
N TYR A 90 9.79 13.76 -3.17
CA TYR A 90 9.48 13.49 -1.76
C TYR A 90 9.15 12.05 -1.38
N ASN A 91 9.14 11.10 -2.32
CA ASN A 91 8.71 9.70 -2.07
C ASN A 91 7.37 9.67 -1.33
N ALA A 92 6.39 10.40 -1.86
CA ALA A 92 5.15 10.72 -1.16
C ALA A 92 4.38 9.45 -0.75
N LEU A 93 4.04 8.59 -1.71
CA LEU A 93 3.21 7.42 -1.39
C LEU A 93 4.00 6.39 -0.56
N GLU A 94 5.29 6.22 -0.83
CA GLU A 94 6.21 5.39 -0.06
C GLU A 94 6.11 5.67 1.44
N ARG A 95 6.11 6.95 1.80
CA ARG A 95 6.02 7.45 3.18
C ARG A 95 4.59 7.47 3.72
N LEU A 96 3.59 7.70 2.88
CA LEU A 96 2.20 7.83 3.32
C LEU A 96 1.48 6.49 3.53
N LEU A 97 1.89 5.38 2.89
CA LEU A 97 1.20 4.07 3.05
C LEU A 97 0.96 3.63 4.51
N PRO A 98 1.92 3.77 5.44
CA PRO A 98 1.67 3.52 6.85
C PRO A 98 0.63 4.46 7.47
N LEU A 99 0.55 5.71 7.04
CA LEU A 99 -0.51 6.64 7.45
C LEU A 99 -1.88 6.21 6.92
N TYR A 100 -1.98 5.66 5.70
CA TYR A 100 -3.23 5.04 5.22
C TYR A 100 -3.66 3.89 6.15
N CYS A 101 -2.71 3.05 6.58
CA CYS A 101 -2.99 1.98 7.54
C CYS A 101 -3.49 2.52 8.88
N TYR A 102 -2.87 3.58 9.39
CA TYR A 102 -3.30 4.24 10.62
C TYR A 102 -4.72 4.84 10.51
N LYS A 103 -4.98 5.62 9.44
CA LYS A 103 -6.25 6.31 9.26
C LYS A 103 -7.42 5.36 9.05
N TYR A 104 -7.27 4.42 8.11
CA TYR A 104 -8.37 3.57 7.67
C TYR A 104 -8.45 2.23 8.42
N GLY A 105 -7.44 1.93 9.24
CA GLY A 105 -7.35 0.68 9.99
C GLY A 105 -6.96 -0.52 9.12
N PHE A 106 -6.23 -0.28 8.01
CA PHE A 106 -5.71 -1.36 7.18
C PHE A 106 -4.65 -2.17 7.95
N LYS A 107 -4.59 -3.48 7.69
CA LYS A 107 -3.65 -4.41 8.33
C LYS A 107 -2.22 -4.28 7.81
N GLY A 108 -2.05 -3.67 6.65
CA GLY A 108 -0.77 -3.42 6.03
C GLY A 108 -0.94 -2.85 4.65
N TYR A 109 0.15 -2.85 3.90
CA TYR A 109 0.19 -2.44 2.51
C TYR A 109 0.97 -3.46 1.68
N GLU A 110 0.71 -3.46 0.39
CA GLU A 110 1.40 -4.26 -0.61
C GLU A 110 2.01 -3.34 -1.67
N PHE A 111 3.25 -3.62 -2.01
CA PHE A 111 3.91 -3.11 -3.21
C PHE A 111 4.40 -4.32 -4.00
N TRP A 112 4.04 -4.39 -5.29
CA TRP A 112 4.11 -5.63 -6.08
C TRP A 112 5.52 -6.16 -6.35
N GLY A 113 6.57 -5.32 -6.23
CA GLY A 113 7.93 -5.75 -6.52
C GLY A 113 8.98 -5.12 -5.59
N ALA A 114 9.82 -5.96 -4.99
CA ALA A 114 10.91 -5.51 -4.12
C ALA A 114 12.25 -5.36 -4.88
N ASP A 115 12.48 -6.21 -5.89
CA ASP A 115 13.74 -6.39 -6.60
C ASP A 115 13.57 -6.81 -8.07
N TRP A 116 12.48 -6.41 -8.72
CA TRP A 116 12.22 -6.71 -10.12
C TRP A 116 12.95 -5.72 -11.05
N TYR A 117 14.09 -6.15 -11.59
CA TYR A 117 14.90 -5.37 -12.53
C TYR A 117 14.83 -5.95 -13.94
N THR A 118 14.79 -5.08 -14.95
CA THR A 118 14.90 -5.51 -16.37
C THR A 118 16.29 -5.26 -16.95
N VAL A 119 17.07 -4.36 -16.34
CA VAL A 119 18.47 -4.06 -16.66
C VAL A 119 19.23 -3.78 -15.36
N ASN A 120 20.54 -3.55 -15.45
CA ASN A 120 21.31 -3.06 -14.30
C ASN A 120 20.75 -1.69 -13.83
N PRO A 121 20.13 -1.62 -12.63
CA PRO A 121 19.42 -0.43 -12.17
C PRO A 121 20.37 0.72 -11.79
N LEU A 122 21.63 0.43 -11.41
CA LEU A 122 22.63 1.46 -11.09
C LEU A 122 23.24 2.09 -12.34
N LYS A 123 23.26 1.36 -13.46
CA LYS A 123 23.81 1.87 -14.71
C LYS A 123 22.80 2.68 -15.52
N TRP A 124 21.54 2.24 -15.54
CA TRP A 124 20.55 2.78 -16.48
C TRP A 124 19.30 3.38 -15.84
N GLY A 125 18.93 2.96 -14.62
CA GLY A 125 17.75 3.48 -13.92
C GLY A 125 16.44 3.42 -14.74
N LEU A 126 16.24 2.37 -15.55
CA LEU A 126 15.06 2.25 -16.41
C LEU A 126 14.48 0.84 -16.46
N HIS A 127 13.22 0.72 -16.90
CA HIS A 127 12.67 -0.56 -17.36
C HIS A 127 12.74 -0.71 -18.88
N MET A 128 13.04 -1.93 -19.35
CA MET A 128 12.83 -2.35 -20.73
C MET A 128 11.36 -2.70 -20.97
N ASP A 129 10.94 -2.61 -22.23
CA ASP A 129 9.65 -3.18 -22.63
C ASP A 129 9.67 -4.70 -22.42
N ILE A 130 8.65 -5.25 -21.76
CA ILE A 130 8.48 -6.68 -21.53
C ILE A 130 7.25 -7.21 -22.27
N PRO A 131 7.23 -8.49 -22.69
CA PRO A 131 6.02 -9.14 -23.14
C PRO A 131 5.09 -9.43 -21.94
N GLN A 132 3.80 -9.16 -22.09
CA GLN A 132 2.76 -9.51 -21.13
C GLN A 132 1.56 -10.13 -21.85
N SER A 133 0.78 -10.88 -21.08
CA SER A 133 -0.49 -11.48 -21.51
C SER A 133 -1.42 -11.53 -20.32
N ASP A 134 -2.59 -10.94 -20.48
CA ASP A 134 -3.69 -11.00 -19.52
C ASP A 134 -4.76 -12.04 -19.92
N THR A 135 -4.70 -12.50 -21.16
CA THR A 135 -5.63 -13.45 -21.76
C THR A 135 -4.85 -14.47 -22.59
N PRO A 136 -5.12 -15.79 -22.44
CA PRO A 136 -4.45 -16.82 -23.24
C PRO A 136 -4.46 -16.52 -24.74
N GLY A 137 -3.28 -16.55 -25.36
CA GLY A 137 -3.10 -16.33 -26.80
C GLY A 137 -3.08 -14.86 -27.24
N LYS A 138 -3.24 -13.90 -26.34
CA LYS A 138 -3.05 -12.47 -26.63
C LYS A 138 -1.81 -11.95 -25.93
N HIS A 139 -0.91 -11.35 -26.70
CA HIS A 139 0.33 -10.79 -26.20
C HIS A 139 0.46 -9.32 -26.60
N TYR A 140 0.96 -8.52 -25.67
CA TYR A 140 1.31 -7.13 -25.92
C TYR A 140 2.64 -6.82 -25.21
N ARG A 141 3.20 -5.64 -25.49
CA ARG A 141 4.36 -5.13 -24.76
C ARG A 141 3.93 -4.03 -23.81
N VAL A 142 4.44 -4.09 -22.60
CA VAL A 142 4.26 -3.05 -21.59
C VAL A 142 5.63 -2.56 -21.15
N ARG A 143 5.70 -1.32 -20.69
CA ARG A 143 6.85 -0.78 -19.99
C ARG A 143 6.40 -0.14 -18.70
N TYR A 144 6.88 -0.68 -17.59
CA TYR A 144 6.63 -0.11 -16.27
C TYR A 144 7.40 1.20 -16.08
N PRO A 145 6.89 2.13 -15.26
CA PRO A 145 7.63 3.34 -14.91
C PRO A 145 8.98 3.01 -14.28
N ASN A 146 10.00 3.83 -14.56
CA ASN A 146 11.34 3.61 -14.01
C ASN A 146 11.31 3.66 -12.47
N GLY A 147 11.79 2.60 -11.81
CA GLY A 147 11.79 2.49 -10.34
C GLY A 147 10.69 1.60 -9.80
N ASP A 148 9.61 1.42 -10.55
CA ASP A 148 8.48 0.60 -10.14
C ASP A 148 8.84 -0.89 -10.19
N GLY A 149 8.33 -1.67 -9.24
CA GLY A 149 8.73 -3.07 -9.06
C GLY A 149 10.10 -3.29 -8.38
N TYR A 150 10.84 -2.24 -7.98
CA TYR A 150 12.00 -2.42 -7.10
C TYR A 150 12.22 -1.25 -6.13
N ILE A 151 12.49 -1.57 -4.87
CA ILE A 151 12.82 -0.58 -3.83
C ILE A 151 14.21 -0.82 -3.21
N PHE A 152 14.72 -2.03 -3.33
CA PHE A 152 16.10 -2.40 -2.99
C PHE A 152 16.98 -2.39 -4.24
N TYR A 153 18.30 -2.40 -4.06
CA TYR A 153 19.27 -2.51 -5.14
C TYR A 153 20.20 -3.71 -4.93
N PRO A 154 20.69 -4.37 -6.00
CA PRO A 154 21.54 -5.55 -5.86
C PRO A 154 22.94 -5.19 -5.34
N GLY A 155 23.30 -5.65 -4.14
CA GLY A 155 24.63 -5.41 -3.54
C GLY A 155 25.80 -5.88 -4.38
N LYS A 156 25.61 -6.94 -5.18
CA LYS A 156 26.67 -7.46 -6.07
C LYS A 156 27.22 -6.40 -7.04
N LEU A 157 26.43 -5.39 -7.38
CA LEU A 157 26.84 -4.30 -8.27
C LEU A 157 27.87 -3.37 -7.62
N ILE A 158 28.00 -3.43 -6.30
CA ILE A 158 28.96 -2.66 -5.49
C ILE A 158 29.87 -3.58 -4.64
N GLY A 159 29.97 -4.86 -5.00
CA GLY A 159 30.83 -5.83 -4.29
C GLY A 159 30.30 -6.33 -2.94
N GLN A 160 29.00 -6.19 -2.67
CA GLN A 160 28.36 -6.67 -1.44
C GLN A 160 27.50 -7.92 -1.69
N THR A 161 27.31 -8.75 -0.66
CA THR A 161 26.47 -9.96 -0.74
C THR A 161 24.99 -9.68 -0.48
N GLN A 162 24.69 -8.68 0.34
CA GLN A 162 23.32 -8.31 0.70
C GLN A 162 22.79 -7.20 -0.22
N PRO A 163 21.47 -7.13 -0.48
CA PRO A 163 20.87 -5.95 -1.10
C PRO A 163 21.17 -4.69 -0.28
N PHE A 164 21.20 -3.54 -0.93
CA PHE A 164 21.29 -2.26 -0.24
C PHE A 164 20.05 -1.41 -0.48
N SER A 165 19.81 -0.52 0.48
CA SER A 165 18.61 0.31 0.53
C SER A 165 18.62 1.43 -0.53
N SER A 166 17.47 2.05 -0.72
CA SER A 166 17.29 3.25 -1.53
C SER A 166 16.70 4.38 -0.69
N VAL A 167 16.79 5.62 -1.17
CA VAL A 167 16.12 6.76 -0.52
C VAL A 167 14.61 6.54 -0.41
N ARG A 168 13.99 5.83 -1.37
CA ARG A 168 12.58 5.43 -1.34
C ARG A 168 12.29 4.45 -0.22
N MET A 169 13.15 3.44 -0.02
CA MET A 169 13.02 2.48 1.08
C MET A 169 13.23 3.15 2.45
N GLU A 170 14.18 4.08 2.57
CA GLU A 170 14.34 4.83 3.82
C GLU A 170 13.14 5.75 4.10
N SER A 171 12.58 6.38 3.07
CA SER A 171 11.34 7.17 3.20
C SER A 171 10.13 6.32 3.60
N HIS A 172 10.10 5.10 3.08
CA HIS A 172 9.11 4.10 3.45
C HIS A 172 9.24 3.68 4.92
N ARG A 173 10.47 3.38 5.35
CA ARG A 173 10.80 3.06 6.74
C ARG A 173 10.43 4.21 7.69
N ASP A 174 10.72 5.45 7.30
CA ASP A 174 10.29 6.66 8.02
C ASP A 174 8.78 6.66 8.30
N GLY A 175 7.97 6.30 7.30
CA GLY A 175 6.52 6.18 7.48
C GLY A 175 6.13 5.06 8.45
N VAL A 176 6.84 3.93 8.43
CA VAL A 176 6.59 2.81 9.36
C VAL A 176 6.90 3.22 10.78
N GLU A 177 7.99 3.95 11.00
CA GLU A 177 8.34 4.53 12.29
C GLU A 177 7.29 5.57 12.73
N ASP A 178 6.83 6.43 11.81
CA ASP A 178 5.77 7.40 12.09
C ASP A 178 4.46 6.75 12.56
N TYR A 179 4.06 5.60 11.98
CA TYR A 179 2.90 4.83 12.43
C TYR A 179 2.96 4.50 13.93
N GLU A 180 4.12 4.03 14.40
CA GLU A 180 4.31 3.68 15.82
C GLU A 180 4.17 4.92 16.73
N TYR A 181 4.63 6.08 16.27
CA TYR A 181 4.47 7.35 16.99
C TYR A 181 3.00 7.79 17.02
N PHE A 182 2.26 7.59 15.94
CA PHE A 182 0.82 7.89 15.92
C PHE A 182 0.07 7.04 16.94
N VAL A 183 0.33 5.73 16.96
CA VAL A 183 -0.28 4.79 17.93
C VAL A 183 0.14 5.13 19.36
N MET A 184 1.41 5.47 19.59
CA MET A 184 1.90 5.88 20.91
C MET A 184 1.19 7.14 21.40
N LEU A 185 1.13 8.19 20.57
CA LEU A 185 0.47 9.43 20.92
C LEU A 185 -1.03 9.20 21.17
N GLU A 186 -1.69 8.42 20.34
CA GLU A 186 -3.13 8.15 20.47
C GLU A 186 -3.44 7.51 21.84
N LYS A 187 -2.64 6.53 22.26
CA LYS A 187 -2.78 5.88 23.58
C LYS A 187 -2.59 6.88 24.73
N LEU A 188 -1.54 7.69 24.68
CA LEU A 188 -1.23 8.69 25.71
C LEU A 188 -2.30 9.78 25.79
N ALA A 189 -2.70 10.31 24.64
CA ALA A 189 -3.69 11.37 24.54
C ALA A 189 -5.07 10.91 25.02
N LYS A 190 -5.50 9.69 24.67
CA LYS A 190 -6.75 9.11 25.20
C LYS A 190 -6.68 8.90 26.72
N ALA A 191 -5.58 8.35 27.23
CA ALA A 191 -5.42 8.11 28.67
C ALA A 191 -5.44 9.40 29.52
N LYS A 192 -4.90 10.50 28.98
CA LYS A 192 -4.85 11.82 29.64
C LYS A 192 -5.98 12.76 29.22
N ASN A 193 -6.90 12.32 28.35
CA ASN A 193 -7.94 13.15 27.72
C ASN A 193 -7.39 14.46 27.12
N ASP A 194 -6.23 14.37 26.45
CA ASP A 194 -5.51 15.52 25.92
C ASP A 194 -6.01 15.90 24.51
N LYS A 195 -6.91 16.88 24.47
CA LYS A 195 -7.52 17.35 23.22
C LYS A 195 -6.50 17.88 22.19
N PRO A 196 -5.50 18.73 22.54
CA PRO A 196 -4.52 19.19 21.56
C PRO A 196 -3.79 18.07 20.83
N ALA A 197 -3.35 17.03 21.56
CA ALA A 197 -2.71 15.87 20.95
C ALA A 197 -3.63 15.08 20.02
N LEU A 198 -4.91 14.93 20.38
CA LEU A 198 -5.91 14.30 19.52
C LEU A 198 -6.15 15.13 18.25
N ASP A 199 -6.24 16.45 18.37
CA ASP A 199 -6.43 17.36 17.23
C ASP A 199 -5.24 17.27 16.25
N THR A 200 -4.00 17.14 16.74
CA THR A 200 -2.82 16.90 15.88
C THR A 200 -2.89 15.56 15.14
N LEU A 201 -3.42 14.51 15.79
CA LEU A 201 -3.62 13.20 15.14
C LEU A 201 -4.70 13.26 14.04
N GLU A 202 -5.72 14.09 14.19
CA GLU A 202 -6.71 14.31 13.13
C GLU A 202 -6.09 15.08 11.96
N ARG A 203 -5.28 16.11 12.21
CA ARG A 203 -4.56 16.86 11.16
C ARG A 203 -3.62 15.97 10.33
N ILE A 204 -2.86 15.06 10.96
CA ILE A 204 -2.00 14.15 10.18
C ILE A 204 -2.82 13.15 9.36
N LYS A 205 -3.97 12.68 9.84
CA LYS A 205 -4.88 11.81 9.07
C LYS A 205 -5.45 12.52 7.83
N GLU A 206 -5.62 13.83 7.84
CA GLU A 206 -6.09 14.56 6.64
C GLU A 206 -5.12 14.42 5.45
N MET A 207 -3.84 14.14 5.71
CA MET A 207 -2.81 13.99 4.68
C MET A 207 -2.89 12.67 3.90
N ALA A 208 -3.61 11.65 4.40
CA ALA A 208 -3.87 10.42 3.67
C ALA A 208 -5.35 10.39 3.26
N PHE A 209 -5.67 10.66 2.00
CA PHE A 209 -7.05 10.79 1.54
C PHE A 209 -7.34 9.90 0.33
N ILE A 210 -8.60 9.44 0.25
CA ILE A 210 -9.14 8.61 -0.82
C ILE A 210 -10.44 9.28 -1.30
N PRO A 211 -10.64 9.49 -2.61
CA PRO A 211 -9.68 9.24 -3.68
C PRO A 211 -8.57 10.29 -3.69
N ASN A 212 -7.39 9.92 -4.19
CA ASN A 212 -6.29 10.85 -4.46
C ASN A 212 -5.92 10.88 -5.95
N ALA A 213 -4.95 11.73 -6.31
CA ALA A 213 -4.57 11.98 -7.69
C ALA A 213 -3.98 10.77 -8.43
N GLY A 214 -3.55 9.73 -7.70
CA GLY A 214 -3.05 8.51 -8.28
C GLY A 214 -1.77 8.65 -9.13
N GLY A 215 -1.28 7.52 -9.63
CA GLY A 215 -0.12 7.44 -10.52
C GLY A 215 1.12 8.23 -10.04
N ARG A 216 1.84 8.84 -10.98
CA ARG A 216 3.07 9.62 -10.73
C ARG A 216 2.79 11.10 -10.36
N ASN A 217 1.74 11.34 -9.58
CA ASN A 217 1.30 12.69 -9.18
C ASN A 217 1.66 13.00 -7.72
N ALA A 218 2.90 12.71 -7.30
CA ALA A 218 3.32 12.87 -5.90
C ALA A 218 3.10 14.30 -5.37
N VAL A 219 3.27 15.33 -6.22
CA VAL A 219 3.02 16.74 -5.85
C VAL A 219 1.54 17.01 -5.54
N MET A 220 0.62 16.26 -6.14
CA MET A 220 -0.81 16.38 -5.85
C MET A 220 -1.20 15.55 -4.62
N LEU A 221 -0.50 14.44 -4.39
CA LEU A 221 -0.70 13.59 -3.22
C LEU A 221 -0.17 14.25 -1.93
N LEU A 222 0.98 14.92 -2.01
CA LEU A 222 1.62 15.61 -0.90
C LEU A 222 2.05 17.03 -1.35
N PRO A 223 1.10 17.97 -1.52
CA PRO A 223 1.38 19.31 -2.04
C PRO A 223 2.18 20.20 -1.08
N ASN A 224 2.19 19.87 0.21
CA ASN A 224 2.94 20.60 1.24
C ASN A 224 3.69 19.60 2.15
N PRO A 225 4.84 19.04 1.67
CA PRO A 225 5.61 18.05 2.42
C PRO A 225 6.22 18.61 3.72
N GLU A 226 6.44 19.93 3.80
CA GLU A 226 6.89 20.60 5.02
C GLU A 226 5.87 20.50 6.14
N GLU A 227 4.57 20.57 5.83
CA GLU A 227 3.50 20.42 6.82
C GLU A 227 3.51 19.02 7.45
N TYR A 228 3.75 17.97 6.65
CA TYR A 228 3.91 16.61 7.17
C TYR A 228 5.06 16.54 8.19
N THR A 229 6.18 17.17 7.86
CA THR A 229 7.36 17.20 8.74
C THR A 229 7.11 18.00 10.01
N LYS A 230 6.39 19.13 9.94
CA LYS A 230 5.98 19.91 11.11
C LYS A 230 5.08 19.10 12.04
N LEU A 231 4.10 18.40 11.48
CA LEU A 231 3.18 17.54 12.23
C LEU A 231 3.92 16.39 12.91
N ARG A 232 4.89 15.74 12.25
CA ARG A 232 5.76 14.74 12.91
C ARG A 232 6.44 15.30 14.15
N ALA A 233 7.04 16.49 14.04
CA ALA A 233 7.72 17.13 15.16
C ALA A 233 6.73 17.54 16.28
N GLU A 234 5.52 17.97 15.91
CA GLU A 234 4.44 18.28 16.87
C GLU A 234 3.99 17.03 17.63
N ILE A 235 3.82 15.91 16.92
CA ILE A 235 3.49 14.60 17.50
C ILE A 235 4.56 14.18 18.52
N ALA A 236 5.85 14.28 18.15
CA ALA A 236 6.94 13.99 19.07
C ALA A 236 6.90 14.85 20.35
N ARG A 237 6.71 16.17 20.21
CA ARG A 237 6.56 17.09 21.37
C ARG A 237 5.37 16.73 22.25
N HIS A 238 4.25 16.32 21.66
CA HIS A 238 3.10 15.86 22.44
C HIS A 238 3.41 14.57 23.19
N ILE A 239 4.09 13.62 22.57
CA ILE A 239 4.53 12.39 23.25
C ILE A 239 5.43 12.72 24.43
N GLU A 240 6.44 13.60 24.27
CA GLU A 240 7.34 14.01 25.35
C GLU A 240 6.60 14.69 26.50
N ARG A 241 5.64 15.58 26.19
CA ARG A 241 4.81 16.27 27.19
C ARG A 241 3.88 15.32 27.94
N LEU A 242 3.42 14.25 27.29
CA LEU A 242 2.43 13.31 27.82
C LEU A 242 3.03 12.03 28.41
N LYS A 243 4.32 11.77 28.24
CA LYS A 243 5.03 10.77 29.07
C LYS A 243 5.11 11.23 30.52
#